data_AF-A0A7L3GKE4-F1
#
_entry.id   AF-A0A7L3GKE4-F1
#
_cell.length_a   1.000
_cell.length_b   1.000
_cell.length_c   1.000
_cell.angle_alpha   90.00
_cell.angle_beta   90.00
_cell.angle_gamma   90.00
#
_symmetry.space_group_name_H-M   'P 1'
#
loop_
_entity.id
_entity.type
_entity.pdbx_description
1 polymer ?
#
loop_
_entity_poly.entity_id
_entity_poly.type
_entity_poly.pdbx_seq_one_letter_code
_entity_poly.pdbx_strand_id
1 'polypeptide(L)'
;AAFTLLLGPFTFFNVQKTKYLQIMTSLMRWIAFILMIILALIRISRGQAEGHPSMAQLSGIRNLFGVCVYSFMCQHSLPSLITPISKKKHVNKLVLLDYILILAFYSLLSFTAIYCFRNDTLMDMYTLNFTNCEIINVAFIRYFLGLFPVFTISTNFPIIAVTLRNNWKTLFHREGGTYPWVVDRIVFPAITLIPPVLVAFCTHDLESLVGITGAYAGNGIQYLIPAFLAYCSRKDTQLVFGSGTVNKHLSPFRHTFWIVFVLIWGFSCFVFVTANIVLSESKL
;
A
#
# COMPACT_ATOMS: atom_id res chain seq x y z
N ALA A 1 12.33 -18.92 1.23
CA ALA A 1 12.60 -19.88 2.33
C ALA A 1 13.21 -19.23 3.57
N ALA A 2 14.43 -18.67 3.51
CA ALA A 2 15.10 -18.08 4.69
C ALA A 2 14.28 -16.97 5.38
N PHE A 3 13.67 -16.07 4.60
CA PHE A 3 12.77 -15.02 5.12
C PHE A 3 11.62 -15.61 5.95
N THR A 4 10.94 -16.65 5.44
CA THR A 4 9.84 -17.33 6.13
C THR A 4 10.30 -18.03 7.40
N LEU A 5 11.47 -18.67 7.40
CA LEU A 5 12.00 -19.36 8.57
C LEU A 5 12.40 -18.40 9.69
N LEU A 6 12.99 -17.25 9.32
CA LEU A 6 13.44 -16.26 10.29
C LEU A 6 12.27 -15.41 10.84
N LEU A 7 11.33 -15.02 9.97
CA LEU A 7 10.30 -14.04 10.33
C LEU A 7 8.92 -14.66 10.59
N GLY A 8 8.65 -15.84 10.02
CA GLY A 8 7.42 -16.59 10.25
C GLY A 8 7.13 -16.88 11.72
N PRO A 9 8.12 -17.26 12.55
CA PRO A 9 7.90 -17.49 13.98
C PRO A 9 7.31 -16.26 14.71
N PHE A 10 7.64 -15.03 14.31
CA PHE A 10 7.09 -13.84 14.95
C PHE A 10 5.58 -13.71 14.80
N THR A 11 4.94 -14.40 13.85
CA THR A 11 3.48 -14.45 13.73
C THR A 11 2.82 -15.24 14.88
N PHE A 12 3.56 -16.18 15.46
CA PHE A 12 3.16 -16.97 16.64
C PHE A 12 3.38 -16.19 17.95
N PHE A 13 4.30 -15.21 17.95
CA PHE A 13 4.60 -14.38 19.12
C PHE A 13 3.86 -13.04 19.08
N ASN A 14 3.56 -12.48 20.26
CA ASN A 14 2.95 -11.15 20.38
C ASN A 14 4.03 -10.05 20.38
N VAL A 15 4.54 -9.71 19.20
CA VAL A 15 5.47 -8.58 19.06
C VAL A 15 4.66 -7.27 19.11
N GLN A 16 4.47 -6.71 20.30
CA GLN A 16 3.66 -5.50 20.50
C GLN A 16 4.49 -4.21 20.61
N LYS A 17 5.79 -4.29 20.95
CA LYS A 17 6.67 -3.11 21.10
C LYS A 17 7.50 -2.87 19.84
N THR A 18 6.87 -2.33 18.79
CA THR A 18 7.50 -2.13 17.48
C THR A 18 7.96 -0.69 17.23
N LYS A 19 7.74 0.22 18.19
CA LYS A 19 8.06 1.66 18.06
C LYS A 19 9.48 1.92 17.54
N TYR A 20 10.50 1.32 18.16
CA TYR A 20 11.89 1.55 17.78
C TYR A 20 12.22 0.97 16.40
N LEU A 21 11.67 -0.21 16.08
CA LEU A 21 11.81 -0.81 14.76
C LEU A 21 11.17 0.07 13.66
N GLN A 22 10.01 0.65 13.95
CA GLN A 22 9.34 1.59 13.03
C GLN A 22 10.14 2.89 12.84
N ILE A 23 10.68 3.47 13.91
CA ILE A 23 11.54 4.66 13.82
C ILE A 23 12.79 4.37 12.99
N MET A 24 13.49 3.28 13.29
CA MET A 24 14.69 2.89 12.54
C MET A 24 14.38 2.64 11.06
N THR A 25 13.28 1.93 10.78
CA THR A 25 12.84 1.67 9.40
C THR A 25 12.47 2.96 8.68
N SER A 26 11.83 3.92 9.36
CA SER A 26 11.52 5.24 8.80
C SER A 26 12.79 6.01 8.43
N LEU A 27 13.79 6.05 9.33
CA LEU A 27 15.08 6.68 9.06
C LEU A 27 15.78 6.05 7.85
N MET A 28 15.79 4.70 7.77
CA MET A 28 16.34 4.00 6.61
C MET A 28 15.61 4.36 5.31
N ARG A 29 14.27 4.52 5.33
CA ARG A 29 13.50 4.96 4.15
C ARG A 29 13.91 6.35 3.69
N TRP A 30 14.04 7.30 4.61
CA TRP A 30 14.48 8.65 4.28
C TRP A 30 15.87 8.66 3.65
N ILE A 31 16.83 7.92 4.22
CA ILE A 31 18.18 7.81 3.67
C ILE A 31 18.13 7.18 2.27
N ALA A 32 17.41 6.07 2.08
CA ALA A 32 17.30 5.41 0.79
C ALA A 32 16.66 6.31 -0.27
N PHE A 33 15.58 7.03 0.06
CA PHE A 33 14.92 7.96 -0.86
C PHE A 33 15.84 9.11 -1.27
N ILE A 34 16.53 9.73 -0.30
CA ILE A 34 17.48 10.81 -0.59
C ILE A 34 18.62 10.32 -1.47
N LEU A 35 19.19 9.15 -1.17
CA LEU A 35 20.26 8.56 -1.98
C LEU A 35 19.80 8.29 -3.41
N MET A 36 18.64 7.65 -3.61
CA MET A 36 18.11 7.39 -4.94
C MET A 36 17.89 8.66 -5.76
N ILE A 37 17.32 9.71 -5.15
CA ILE A 37 17.09 10.99 -5.81
C ILE A 37 18.42 11.64 -6.20
N ILE A 38 19.37 11.75 -5.26
CA ILE A 38 20.67 12.37 -5.52
C ILE A 38 21.43 11.63 -6.62
N LEU A 39 21.47 10.30 -6.55
CA LEU A 39 22.20 9.47 -7.52
C LEU A 39 21.58 9.56 -8.91
N ALA A 40 20.25 9.53 -9.00
CA ALA A 40 19.57 9.72 -10.28
C ALA A 40 19.85 11.11 -10.88
N LEU A 41 19.78 12.17 -10.07
CA LEU A 41 20.08 13.54 -10.52
C LEU A 41 21.55 13.72 -10.95
N ILE A 42 22.50 13.07 -10.26
CA ILE A 42 23.92 13.07 -10.67
C ILE A 42 24.08 12.36 -12.03
N ARG A 43 23.44 11.20 -12.21
CA ARG A 43 23.54 10.45 -13.48
C ARG A 43 22.93 11.23 -14.65
N ILE A 44 21.78 11.87 -14.42
CA ILE A 44 21.13 12.75 -15.41
C ILE A 44 22.03 13.96 -15.73
N SER A 45 22.56 14.64 -14.72
CA SER A 45 23.40 15.84 -14.95
C SER A 45 24.74 15.55 -15.63
N ARG A 46 25.25 14.32 -15.51
CA ARG A 46 26.47 13.86 -16.21
C ARG A 46 26.22 13.37 -17.64
N GLY A 47 24.98 13.44 -18.14
CA GLY A 47 24.64 12.95 -19.47
C GLY A 47 24.70 11.42 -19.61
N GLN A 48 24.71 10.70 -18.49
CA GLN A 48 24.69 9.23 -18.42
C GLN A 48 23.26 8.69 -18.28
N ALA A 49 22.26 9.54 -18.51
CA ALA A 49 20.86 9.16 -18.55
C ALA A 49 20.57 8.36 -19.82
N GLU A 50 20.05 7.15 -19.64
CA GLU A 50 19.71 6.28 -20.76
C GLU A 50 18.20 6.22 -21.01
N GLY A 51 17.40 6.82 -20.13
CA GLY A 51 15.95 6.84 -20.21
C GLY A 51 15.41 7.76 -21.30
N HIS A 52 14.67 7.18 -22.25
CA HIS A 52 14.01 7.89 -23.34
C HIS A 52 12.50 7.54 -23.34
N PRO A 53 11.70 8.19 -22.48
CA PRO A 53 10.28 7.86 -22.36
C PRO A 53 9.50 8.25 -23.61
N SER A 54 8.64 7.34 -24.09
CA SER A 54 7.58 7.68 -25.06
C SER A 54 6.58 8.64 -24.42
N MET A 55 6.13 9.66 -25.16
CA MET A 55 5.23 10.71 -24.64
C MET A 55 3.89 10.17 -24.11
N ALA A 56 3.37 9.07 -24.67
CA ALA A 56 2.16 8.42 -24.16
C ALA A 56 2.13 6.94 -24.56
N GLN A 57 1.91 6.05 -23.59
CA GLN A 57 1.70 4.62 -23.84
C GLN A 57 0.44 4.16 -23.10
N LEU A 58 -0.66 3.99 -23.83
CA LEU A 58 -1.96 3.60 -23.25
C LEU A 58 -1.94 2.20 -22.61
N SER A 59 -1.00 1.33 -22.97
CA SER A 59 -0.95 -0.03 -22.44
C SER A 59 -0.68 -0.08 -20.93
N GLY A 60 0.11 0.88 -20.40
CA GLY A 60 0.46 0.96 -18.98
C GLY A 60 -0.63 1.58 -18.10
N ILE A 61 -1.63 2.24 -18.69
CA ILE A 61 -2.68 2.94 -17.93
C ILE A 61 -3.50 1.97 -17.07
N ARG A 62 -3.72 0.75 -17.58
CA ARG A 62 -4.53 -0.27 -16.90
C ARG A 62 -3.87 -0.75 -15.61
N ASN A 63 -2.54 -0.92 -15.64
CA ASN A 63 -1.82 -1.30 -14.43
C ASN A 63 -1.62 -0.12 -13.46
N LEU A 64 -1.44 1.09 -14.00
CA LEU A 64 -1.30 2.31 -13.20
C LEU A 64 -2.45 2.50 -12.20
N PHE A 65 -3.69 2.20 -12.58
CA PHE A 65 -4.83 2.31 -11.66
C PHE A 65 -4.69 1.41 -10.42
N GLY A 66 -4.34 0.14 -10.59
CA GLY A 66 -4.16 -0.80 -9.48
C GLY A 66 -3.03 -0.36 -8.56
N VAL A 67 -1.90 0.03 -9.15
CA VAL A 67 -0.73 0.53 -8.41
C VAL A 67 -1.07 1.81 -7.65
N CYS A 68 -1.75 2.78 -8.26
CA CYS A 68 -2.14 4.03 -7.58
C CYS A 68 -3.08 3.78 -6.39
N VAL A 69 -4.11 2.93 -6.57
CA VAL A 69 -5.02 2.57 -5.47
C VAL A 69 -4.25 1.92 -4.33
N TYR A 70 -3.31 1.01 -4.64
CA TYR A 70 -2.47 0.39 -3.63
C TYR A 70 -1.53 1.41 -2.94
N SER A 71 -0.85 2.27 -3.70
CA SER A 71 0.09 3.28 -3.20
C SER A 71 -0.56 4.26 -2.21
N PHE A 72 -1.84 4.60 -2.41
CA PHE A 72 -2.59 5.50 -1.53
C PHE A 72 -3.40 4.78 -0.46
N MET A 73 -3.13 3.49 -0.21
CA MET A 73 -3.84 2.71 0.79
C MET A 73 -3.34 2.95 2.21
N CYS A 74 -4.15 3.62 3.02
CA CYS A 74 -3.93 3.79 4.45
C CYS A 74 -5.22 3.71 5.30
N GLN A 75 -6.37 3.54 4.66
CA GLN A 75 -7.72 3.66 5.24
C GLN A 75 -7.98 2.61 6.32
N HIS A 76 -7.33 1.45 6.26
CA HIS A 76 -7.42 0.42 7.29
C HIS A 76 -6.76 0.85 8.62
N SER A 77 -5.80 1.79 8.58
CA SER A 77 -5.05 2.28 9.75
C SER A 77 -5.43 3.71 10.16
N LEU A 78 -6.02 4.50 9.26
CA LEU A 78 -6.44 5.88 9.52
C LEU A 78 -7.35 6.02 10.76
N PRO A 79 -8.37 5.17 10.99
CA PRO A 79 -9.25 5.32 12.15
C PRO A 79 -8.50 5.26 13.48
N SER A 80 -7.58 4.29 13.65
CA SER A 80 -6.76 4.16 14.86
C SER A 80 -5.79 5.32 15.06
N LEU A 81 -5.32 5.95 13.98
CA LEU A 81 -4.44 7.12 14.04
C LEU A 81 -5.22 8.40 14.41
N ILE A 82 -6.43 8.56 13.89
CA ILE A 82 -7.24 9.77 14.08
C ILE A 82 -8.01 9.77 15.41
N THR A 83 -8.46 8.60 15.87
CA THR A 83 -9.23 8.45 17.12
C THR A 83 -8.58 9.13 18.34
N PRO A 84 -7.28 8.91 18.65
CA PRO A 84 -6.63 9.49 19.82
C PRO A 84 -6.35 11.01 19.70
N ILE A 85 -6.57 11.63 18.54
CA ILE A 85 -6.34 13.07 18.36
C ILE A 85 -7.42 13.87 19.12
N SER A 86 -7.01 14.63 20.14
CA SER A 86 -7.91 15.42 20.99
C SER A 86 -8.63 16.53 20.23
N LYS A 87 -7.92 17.27 19.36
CA LYS A 87 -8.50 18.39 18.59
C LYS A 87 -8.54 18.07 17.10
N LYS A 88 -9.73 17.77 16.57
CA LYS A 88 -9.93 17.30 15.19
C LYS A 88 -10.12 18.41 14.13
N LYS A 89 -10.05 19.69 14.53
CA LYS A 89 -10.36 20.85 13.66
C LYS A 89 -9.55 20.90 12.35
N HIS A 90 -8.28 20.50 12.38
CA HIS A 90 -7.38 20.58 11.23
C HIS A 90 -7.00 19.21 10.66
N VAL A 91 -7.60 18.11 11.15
CA VAL A 91 -7.22 16.75 10.73
C VAL A 91 -7.42 16.56 9.23
N ASN A 92 -8.54 17.02 8.66
CA ASN A 92 -8.79 16.91 7.22
C ASN A 92 -7.74 17.66 6.39
N LYS A 93 -7.30 18.85 6.84
CA LYS A 93 -6.27 19.64 6.15
C LYS A 93 -4.90 18.96 6.24
N LEU A 94 -4.57 18.38 7.40
CA LEU A 94 -3.33 17.65 7.61
C LEU A 94 -3.28 16.38 6.74
N VAL A 95 -4.36 15.60 6.71
CA VAL A 95 -4.48 14.42 5.85
C VAL A 95 -4.35 14.82 4.37
N LEU A 96 -5.02 15.89 3.93
CA LEU A 96 -4.89 16.38 2.54
C LEU A 96 -3.44 16.76 2.19
N LEU A 97 -2.75 17.47 3.09
CA LEU A 97 -1.35 17.84 2.90
C LEU A 97 -0.46 16.60 2.80
N ASP A 98 -0.68 15.59 3.64
CA ASP A 98 0.06 14.33 3.59
C ASP A 98 -0.15 13.62 2.23
N TYR A 99 -1.38 13.55 1.72
CA TYR A 99 -1.65 12.96 0.40
C TYR A 99 -0.94 13.72 -0.74
N ILE A 100 -0.94 15.06 -0.72
CA ILE A 100 -0.23 15.89 -1.70
C ILE A 100 1.28 15.64 -1.62
N LEU A 101 1.82 15.57 -0.41
CA LEU A 101 3.25 15.31 -0.19
C LEU A 101 3.65 13.93 -0.70
N ILE A 102 2.85 12.90 -0.41
CA ILE A 102 3.06 11.53 -0.90
C ILE A 102 3.03 11.50 -2.43
N LEU A 103 2.06 12.17 -3.06
CA LEU A 103 1.97 12.27 -4.52
C LEU A 103 3.22 12.93 -5.13
N ALA A 104 3.71 14.00 -4.50
CA ALA A 104 4.92 14.68 -4.94
C ALA A 104 6.15 13.78 -4.85
N PHE A 105 6.32 13.04 -3.74
CA PHE A 105 7.42 12.08 -3.59
C PHE A 105 7.35 10.94 -4.60
N TYR A 106 6.17 10.34 -4.81
CA TYR A 106 5.99 9.28 -5.80
C TYR A 106 6.25 9.77 -7.22
N SER A 107 5.77 10.96 -7.56
CA SER A 107 6.05 11.58 -8.86
C SER A 107 7.54 11.84 -9.03
N LEU A 108 8.21 12.42 -8.04
CA LEU A 108 9.65 12.69 -8.09
C LEU A 108 10.46 11.41 -8.31
N LEU A 109 10.19 10.36 -7.54
CA LEU A 109 10.86 9.07 -7.70
C LEU A 109 10.58 8.47 -9.09
N SER A 110 9.33 8.47 -9.54
CA SER A 110 8.94 7.92 -10.85
C SER A 110 9.62 8.66 -11.99
N PHE A 111 9.62 9.99 -11.98
CA PHE A 111 10.31 10.78 -13.00
C PHE A 111 11.82 10.55 -12.97
N THR A 112 12.44 10.53 -11.77
CA THR A 112 13.88 10.22 -11.69
C THR A 112 14.20 8.84 -12.25
N ALA A 113 13.34 7.84 -12.05
CA ALA A 113 13.53 6.49 -12.58
C ALA A 113 13.43 6.46 -14.10
N ILE A 114 12.36 7.03 -14.66
CA ILE A 114 12.04 6.99 -16.09
C ILE A 114 13.09 7.73 -16.94
N TYR A 115 13.63 8.85 -16.46
CA TYR A 115 14.66 9.59 -17.20
C TYR A 115 16.07 9.04 -16.98
N CYS A 116 16.34 8.40 -15.84
CA CYS A 116 17.68 7.91 -15.52
C CYS A 116 17.98 6.55 -16.18
N PHE A 117 16.98 5.65 -16.21
CA PHE A 117 17.15 4.26 -16.63
C PHE A 117 16.36 3.94 -17.89
N ARG A 118 16.84 2.98 -18.68
CA ARG A 118 16.09 2.49 -19.84
C ARG A 118 14.90 1.65 -19.41
N ASN A 119 13.79 1.80 -20.13
CA ASN A 119 12.52 1.11 -19.84
C ASN A 119 12.63 -0.42 -19.85
N ASP A 120 13.52 -1.00 -20.67
CA ASP A 120 13.73 -2.45 -20.79
C ASP A 120 14.55 -3.06 -19.64
N THR A 121 15.32 -2.24 -18.94
CA THR A 121 16.16 -2.66 -17.80
C THR A 121 15.61 -2.24 -16.43
N LEU A 122 14.48 -1.51 -16.43
CA LEU A 122 13.90 -0.97 -15.21
C LEU A 122 13.29 -2.11 -14.38
N MET A 123 13.89 -2.38 -13.23
CA MET A 123 13.38 -3.36 -12.27
C MET A 123 12.16 -2.82 -11.52
N ASP A 124 11.19 -3.69 -11.20
CA ASP A 124 9.97 -3.38 -10.42
C ASP A 124 10.26 -2.61 -9.13
N MET A 125 11.35 -2.97 -8.45
CA MET A 125 11.86 -2.23 -7.30
C MET A 125 12.91 -1.22 -7.75
N TYR A 126 12.56 0.06 -7.67
CA TYR A 126 13.45 1.16 -8.07
C TYR A 126 14.85 1.08 -7.44
N THR A 127 14.94 0.69 -6.17
CA THR A 127 16.20 0.57 -5.42
C THR A 127 17.19 -0.42 -6.04
N LEU A 128 16.70 -1.48 -6.69
CA LEU A 128 17.55 -2.52 -7.28
C LEU A 128 18.31 -2.01 -8.51
N ASN A 129 17.77 -1.02 -9.22
CA ASN A 129 18.42 -0.41 -10.39
C ASN A 129 19.76 0.26 -10.05
N PHE A 130 19.99 0.59 -8.78
CA PHE A 130 21.22 1.23 -8.29
C PHE A 130 22.29 0.24 -7.81
N THR A 131 22.03 -1.07 -7.90
CA THR A 131 22.95 -2.09 -7.36
C THR A 131 24.10 -2.44 -8.31
N ASN A 132 24.02 -2.03 -9.58
CA ASN A 132 25.04 -2.31 -10.58
C ASN A 132 26.35 -1.53 -10.29
N CYS A 133 27.49 -2.19 -10.49
CA CYS A 133 28.84 -1.65 -10.23
C CYS A 133 29.13 -0.39 -11.06
N GLU A 134 28.57 -0.31 -12.27
CA GLU A 134 28.81 0.78 -13.20
C GLU A 134 28.16 2.10 -12.76
N ILE A 135 27.13 2.02 -11.92
CA ILE A 135 26.33 3.17 -11.48
C ILE A 135 26.87 3.72 -10.17
N ILE A 136 27.28 2.83 -9.26
CA ILE A 136 27.77 3.20 -7.93
C ILE A 136 29.08 2.48 -7.64
N ASN A 137 30.16 3.26 -7.54
CA ASN A 137 31.47 2.72 -7.19
C ASN A 137 31.60 2.39 -5.69
N VAL A 138 30.73 2.95 -4.85
CA VAL A 138 30.73 2.73 -3.39
C VAL A 138 29.96 1.45 -3.03
N ALA A 139 30.67 0.39 -2.68
CA ALA A 139 30.09 -0.90 -2.31
C ALA A 139 29.04 -0.81 -1.19
N PHE A 140 29.29 0.02 -0.17
CA PHE A 140 28.36 0.21 0.95
C PHE A 140 26.96 0.67 0.49
N ILE A 141 26.91 1.68 -0.40
CA ILE A 141 25.64 2.23 -0.89
C ILE A 141 24.88 1.19 -1.72
N ARG A 142 25.59 0.41 -2.53
CA ARG A 142 24.99 -0.67 -3.33
C ARG A 142 24.34 -1.74 -2.45
N TYR A 143 25.07 -2.25 -1.47
CA TYR A 143 24.51 -3.24 -0.54
C TYR A 143 23.36 -2.67 0.27
N PHE A 144 23.46 -1.42 0.72
CA PHE A 144 22.39 -0.75 1.44
C PHE A 144 21.10 -0.65 0.60
N LEU A 145 21.18 -0.13 -0.63
CA LEU A 145 20.00 0.00 -1.52
C LEU A 145 19.47 -1.37 -1.98
N GLY A 146 20.34 -2.35 -2.21
CA GLY A 146 19.94 -3.71 -2.57
C GLY A 146 19.20 -4.44 -1.44
N LEU A 147 19.65 -4.28 -0.18
CA LEU A 147 19.03 -4.90 0.99
C LEU A 147 17.87 -4.09 1.58
N PHE A 148 17.68 -2.85 1.15
CA PHE A 148 16.64 -1.98 1.68
C PHE A 148 15.21 -2.58 1.60
N PRO A 149 14.77 -3.19 0.48
CA PRO A 149 13.49 -3.90 0.44
C PRO A 149 13.41 -5.01 1.49
N VAL A 150 14.49 -5.77 1.67
CA VAL A 150 14.55 -6.85 2.67
C VAL A 150 14.37 -6.29 4.08
N PHE A 151 15.07 -5.21 4.45
CA PHE A 151 14.94 -4.60 5.78
C PHE A 151 13.54 -4.04 6.03
N THR A 152 12.98 -3.32 5.06
CA THR A 152 11.64 -2.71 5.20
C THR A 152 10.55 -3.77 5.31
N ILE A 153 10.59 -4.82 4.49
CA ILE A 153 9.63 -5.92 4.55
C ILE A 153 9.82 -6.72 5.85
N SER A 154 11.07 -6.94 6.29
CA SER A 154 11.35 -7.69 7.52
C SER A 154 10.76 -7.06 8.77
N THR A 155 10.75 -5.72 8.85
CA THR A 155 10.10 -5.02 9.97
C THR A 155 8.59 -5.03 9.85
N ASN A 156 8.04 -4.81 8.65
CA ASN A 156 6.59 -4.65 8.48
C ASN A 156 5.84 -5.98 8.52
N PHE A 157 6.44 -7.06 8.00
CA PHE A 157 5.78 -8.35 7.85
C PHE A 157 5.28 -8.92 9.19
N PRO A 158 6.08 -9.01 10.27
CA PRO A 158 5.59 -9.48 11.56
C PRO A 158 4.43 -8.65 12.11
N ILE A 159 4.48 -7.33 11.94
CA ILE A 159 3.47 -6.40 12.46
C ILE A 159 2.13 -6.64 11.76
N ILE A 160 2.16 -6.69 10.43
CA ILE A 160 0.98 -6.93 9.60
C ILE A 160 0.41 -8.33 9.88
N ALA A 161 1.27 -9.34 9.99
CA ALA A 161 0.84 -10.70 10.27
C ALA A 161 0.21 -10.84 11.67
N VAL A 162 0.80 -10.26 12.72
CA VAL A 162 0.16 -10.25 14.06
C VAL A 162 -1.18 -9.51 14.02
N THR A 163 -1.28 -8.42 13.25
CA THR A 163 -2.54 -7.68 13.07
C THR A 163 -3.60 -8.52 12.37
N LEU A 164 -3.26 -9.17 11.26
CA LEU A 164 -4.19 -10.03 10.52
C LEU A 164 -4.63 -11.24 11.36
N ARG A 165 -3.71 -11.83 12.14
CA ARG A 165 -4.04 -12.89 13.09
C ARG A 165 -5.06 -12.42 14.13
N ASN A 166 -4.88 -11.22 14.68
CA ASN A 166 -5.81 -10.68 15.66
C ASN A 166 -7.17 -10.34 15.00
N ASN A 167 -7.18 -9.85 13.77
CA ASN A 167 -8.41 -9.64 13.01
C ASN A 167 -9.18 -10.96 12.80
N TRP A 168 -8.49 -12.06 12.50
CA TRP A 168 -9.11 -13.38 12.43
C TRP A 168 -9.74 -13.80 13.76
N LYS A 169 -9.01 -13.60 14.88
CA LYS A 169 -9.54 -13.86 16.23
C LYS A 169 -10.78 -13.04 16.53
N THR A 170 -10.83 -11.79 16.11
CA THR A 170 -12.02 -10.93 16.30
C THR A 170 -13.17 -11.36 15.40
N LEU A 171 -12.92 -11.67 14.13
CA LEU A 171 -13.95 -12.04 13.16
C LEU A 171 -14.72 -13.30 13.55
N PHE A 172 -14.01 -14.31 14.09
CA PHE A 172 -14.64 -15.55 14.54
C PHE A 172 -15.07 -15.52 16.00
N HIS A 173 -14.91 -14.39 16.70
CA HIS A 173 -15.18 -14.32 18.13
C HIS A 173 -16.69 -14.40 18.34
N ARG A 174 -17.12 -15.34 19.17
CA ARG A 174 -18.50 -15.44 19.64
C ARG A 174 -18.56 -14.97 21.08
N GLU A 175 -19.50 -14.08 21.39
CA GLU A 175 -19.74 -13.61 22.75
C GLU A 175 -19.89 -14.82 23.70
N GLY A 176 -19.02 -14.90 24.71
CA GLY A 176 -19.01 -15.96 25.72
C GLY A 176 -18.16 -17.21 25.44
N GLY A 177 -17.50 -17.32 24.28
CA GLY A 177 -16.64 -18.47 23.93
C GLY A 177 -15.14 -18.15 23.97
N THR A 178 -14.35 -18.89 24.76
CA THR A 178 -12.90 -18.94 24.60
C THR A 178 -12.53 -19.89 23.47
N TYR A 179 -11.50 -19.55 22.68
CA TYR A 179 -11.01 -20.46 21.66
C TYR A 179 -10.23 -21.63 22.27
N PRO A 180 -10.36 -22.84 21.71
CA PRO A 180 -9.45 -23.93 22.02
C PRO A 180 -8.00 -23.51 21.76
N TRP A 181 -7.08 -23.95 22.62
CA TRP A 181 -5.66 -23.58 22.56
C TRP A 181 -5.04 -23.79 21.16
N VAL A 182 -5.39 -24.88 20.50
CA VAL A 182 -4.93 -25.23 19.14
C VAL A 182 -5.38 -24.20 18.11
N VAL A 183 -6.63 -23.77 18.19
CA VAL A 183 -7.17 -22.77 17.26
C VAL A 183 -6.48 -21.42 17.49
N ASP A 184 -6.32 -21.04 18.77
CA ASP A 184 -5.76 -19.75 19.14
C ASP A 184 -4.27 -19.59 18.80
N ARG A 185 -3.47 -20.65 18.99
CA ARG A 185 -2.00 -20.63 18.84
C ARG A 185 -1.47 -21.28 17.58
N ILE A 186 -2.23 -22.13 16.88
CA ILE A 186 -1.75 -22.84 15.69
C ILE A 186 -2.54 -22.40 14.47
N VAL A 187 -3.87 -22.53 14.50
CA VAL A 187 -4.70 -22.27 13.32
C VAL A 187 -4.65 -20.80 12.89
N PHE A 188 -4.85 -19.85 13.82
CA PHE A 188 -4.83 -18.44 13.44
C PHE A 188 -3.47 -17.95 12.93
N PRO A 189 -2.32 -18.23 13.54
CA PRO A 189 -1.03 -17.92 12.92
C PRO A 189 -0.82 -18.61 11.57
N ALA A 190 -1.17 -19.90 11.45
CA ALA A 190 -0.96 -20.67 10.24
C ALA A 190 -1.76 -20.13 9.04
N ILE A 191 -3.06 -19.84 9.21
CA ILE A 191 -3.88 -19.23 8.14
C ILE A 191 -3.38 -17.83 7.75
N THR A 192 -2.66 -17.17 8.65
CA THR A 192 -2.08 -15.85 8.39
C THR A 192 -0.74 -15.94 7.64
N LEU A 193 0.03 -17.00 7.86
CA LEU A 193 1.38 -17.17 7.32
C LEU A 193 1.42 -17.99 6.02
N ILE A 194 0.63 -19.05 5.92
CA ILE A 194 0.67 -20.00 4.80
C ILE A 194 0.30 -19.33 3.46
N PRO A 195 -0.81 -18.56 3.34
CA PRO A 195 -1.19 -18.01 2.04
C PRO A 195 -0.16 -17.05 1.45
N PRO A 196 0.40 -16.07 2.20
CA PRO A 196 1.49 -15.22 1.67
C PRO A 196 2.73 -16.01 1.24
N VAL A 197 3.06 -17.10 1.94
CA VAL A 197 4.20 -17.96 1.59
C VAL A 197 3.94 -18.71 0.29
N LEU A 198 2.74 -19.27 0.12
CA LEU A 198 2.35 -19.95 -1.13
C LEU A 198 2.39 -18.97 -2.31
N VAL A 199 1.82 -17.77 -2.14
CA VAL A 199 1.87 -16.73 -3.17
C VAL A 199 3.32 -16.36 -3.52
N ALA A 200 4.21 -16.23 -2.53
CA ALA A 200 5.62 -15.93 -2.77
C ALA A 200 6.38 -17.04 -3.52
N PHE A 201 5.92 -18.29 -3.46
CA PHE A 201 6.51 -19.39 -4.25
C PHE A 201 5.89 -19.52 -5.65
N CYS A 202 4.63 -19.12 -5.82
CA CYS A 202 3.92 -19.23 -7.10
C CYS A 202 4.05 -17.98 -7.98
N THR A 203 4.24 -16.80 -7.39
CA THR A 203 4.19 -15.50 -8.09
C THR A 203 5.49 -14.73 -7.89
N HIS A 204 6.14 -14.38 -8.99
CA HIS A 204 7.40 -13.61 -8.99
C HIS A 204 7.23 -12.19 -9.53
N ASP A 205 6.08 -11.88 -10.12
CA ASP A 205 5.74 -10.57 -10.67
C ASP A 205 5.10 -9.69 -9.58
N LEU A 206 5.88 -8.72 -9.09
CA LEU A 206 5.43 -7.79 -8.04
C LEU A 206 4.44 -6.77 -8.59
N GLU A 207 4.60 -6.37 -9.85
CA GLU A 207 3.74 -5.40 -10.53
C GLU A 207 2.31 -5.94 -10.61
N SER A 208 2.14 -7.18 -11.09
CA SER A 208 0.83 -7.85 -11.15
C SER A 208 0.23 -8.06 -9.76
N LEU A 209 1.02 -8.51 -8.78
CA LEU A 209 0.55 -8.75 -7.42
C LEU A 209 0.01 -7.46 -6.75
N VAL A 210 0.73 -6.35 -6.91
CA VAL A 210 0.31 -5.04 -6.41
C VAL A 210 -0.91 -4.53 -7.16
N GLY A 211 -0.94 -4.69 -8.48
CA GLY A 211 -2.07 -4.30 -9.33
C GLY A 211 -3.37 -5.01 -8.91
N ILE A 212 -3.33 -6.33 -8.75
CA ILE A 212 -4.47 -7.14 -8.27
C ILE A 212 -4.87 -6.71 -6.86
N THR A 213 -3.92 -6.65 -5.93
CA THR A 213 -4.25 -6.30 -4.53
C THR A 213 -4.89 -4.92 -4.42
N GLY A 214 -4.37 -3.92 -5.17
CA GLY A 214 -4.96 -2.60 -5.25
C GLY A 214 -6.36 -2.59 -5.86
N ALA A 215 -6.55 -3.28 -6.99
CA ALA A 215 -7.80 -3.25 -7.74
C ALA A 215 -8.98 -3.97 -7.06
N TYR A 216 -8.70 -5.05 -6.33
CA TYR A 216 -9.73 -5.85 -5.65
C TYR A 216 -9.89 -5.40 -4.20
N ALA A 217 -8.88 -5.65 -3.37
CA ALA A 217 -8.95 -5.34 -1.94
C ALA A 217 -8.93 -3.84 -1.68
N GLY A 218 -8.05 -3.10 -2.40
CA GLY A 218 -7.95 -1.65 -2.26
C GLY A 218 -9.23 -0.92 -2.66
N ASN A 219 -9.79 -1.25 -3.82
CA ASN A 219 -11.07 -0.69 -4.27
C ASN A 219 -12.21 -0.92 -3.26
N GLY A 220 -12.28 -2.13 -2.69
CA GLY A 220 -13.23 -2.46 -1.63
C GLY A 220 -13.10 -1.53 -0.41
N ILE A 221 -11.89 -1.41 0.13
CA ILE A 221 -11.61 -0.65 1.36
C ILE A 221 -11.66 0.87 1.12
N GLN A 222 -11.22 1.34 -0.04
CA GLN A 222 -11.11 2.78 -0.34
C GLN A 222 -12.38 3.39 -0.90
N TYR A 223 -13.10 2.66 -1.74
CA TYR A 223 -14.21 3.22 -2.52
C TYR A 223 -15.55 2.62 -2.09
N LEU A 224 -15.71 1.29 -2.19
CA LEU A 224 -17.01 0.64 -1.97
C LEU A 224 -17.48 0.78 -0.52
N ILE A 225 -16.69 0.32 0.45
CA ILE A 225 -17.10 0.29 1.87
C ILE A 225 -17.42 1.72 2.37
N PRO A 226 -16.56 2.73 2.18
CA PRO A 226 -16.87 4.09 2.62
C PRO A 226 -18.10 4.69 1.92
N ALA A 227 -18.32 4.39 0.64
CA ALA A 227 -19.50 4.87 -0.10
C ALA A 227 -20.81 4.29 0.47
N PHE A 228 -20.84 2.97 0.72
CA PHE A 228 -22.00 2.33 1.33
C PHE A 228 -22.22 2.78 2.78
N LEU A 229 -21.16 2.89 3.59
CA LEU A 229 -21.26 3.43 4.94
C LEU A 229 -21.82 4.86 4.92
N ALA A 230 -21.31 5.73 4.05
CA ALA A 230 -21.82 7.10 3.92
C ALA A 230 -23.29 7.13 3.48
N TYR A 231 -23.70 6.24 2.56
CA TYR A 231 -25.10 6.14 2.12
C TYR A 231 -26.02 5.69 3.26
N CYS A 232 -25.69 4.58 3.92
CA CYS A 232 -26.46 4.01 5.02
C CYS A 232 -26.53 4.99 6.20
N SER A 233 -25.41 5.60 6.61
CA SER A 233 -25.39 6.57 7.71
C SER A 233 -26.21 7.82 7.41
N ARG A 234 -26.24 8.31 6.16
CA ARG A 234 -27.10 9.45 5.78
C ARG A 234 -28.58 9.10 5.90
N LYS A 235 -28.97 7.92 5.41
CA LYS A 235 -30.36 7.43 5.50
C LYS A 235 -30.77 7.23 6.96
N ASP A 236 -29.91 6.61 7.75
CA ASP A 236 -30.15 6.35 9.18
C ASP A 236 -30.27 7.66 9.98
N THR A 237 -29.39 8.63 9.73
CA THR A 237 -29.47 9.96 10.36
C THR A 237 -30.80 10.66 10.05
N GLN A 238 -31.28 10.57 8.81
CA GLN A 238 -32.58 11.13 8.42
C GLN A 238 -33.76 10.43 9.10
N LEU A 239 -33.69 9.11 9.27
CA LEU A 239 -34.72 8.33 9.96
C LEU A 239 -34.77 8.64 11.46
N VAL A 240 -33.60 8.77 12.11
CA VAL A 240 -33.51 8.95 13.57
C VAL A 240 -33.77 10.40 14.01
N PHE A 241 -33.22 11.39 13.30
CA PHE A 241 -33.25 12.80 13.72
C PHE A 241 -34.23 13.68 12.92
N GLY A 242 -34.81 13.15 11.84
CA GLY A 242 -35.69 13.89 10.94
C GLY A 242 -34.97 14.95 10.10
N SER A 243 -35.73 15.66 9.26
CA SER A 243 -35.22 16.65 8.30
C SER A 243 -34.83 18.01 8.91
N GLY A 244 -35.09 18.24 10.20
CA GLY A 244 -34.90 19.53 10.88
C GLY A 244 -33.55 19.73 11.57
N THR A 245 -32.74 18.69 11.78
CA THR A 245 -31.48 18.80 12.51
C THR A 245 -30.29 19.16 11.61
N VAL A 246 -29.64 20.28 11.91
CA VAL A 246 -28.43 20.73 11.19
C VAL A 246 -27.22 19.94 11.67
N ASN A 247 -26.71 19.05 10.82
CA ASN A 247 -25.49 18.30 11.09
C ASN A 247 -24.25 19.23 10.96
N LYS A 248 -23.65 19.61 12.10
CA LYS A 248 -22.44 20.47 12.17
C LYS A 248 -21.18 19.83 11.58
N HIS A 249 -21.18 18.51 11.36
CA HIS A 249 -20.06 17.74 10.80
C HIS A 249 -20.31 17.31 9.36
N LEU A 250 -21.21 17.99 8.64
CA LEU A 250 -21.48 17.71 7.23
C LEU A 250 -20.22 17.86 6.38
N SER A 251 -19.90 16.79 5.66
CA SER A 251 -18.92 16.81 4.57
C SER A 251 -19.31 17.83 3.49
N PRO A 252 -18.34 18.44 2.76
CA PRO A 252 -18.63 19.23 1.57
C PRO A 252 -19.30 18.39 0.45
N PHE A 253 -19.10 17.06 0.45
CA PHE A 253 -19.67 16.12 -0.52
C PHE A 253 -21.08 15.64 -0.13
N ARG A 254 -22.00 16.59 0.09
CA ARG A 254 -23.35 16.31 0.64
C ARG A 254 -24.26 15.53 -0.32
N HIS A 255 -24.13 15.79 -1.62
CA HIS A 255 -25.02 15.23 -2.62
C HIS A 255 -24.79 13.73 -2.84
N THR A 256 -25.85 12.96 -3.08
CA THR A 256 -25.79 11.52 -3.39
C THR A 256 -25.00 11.24 -4.66
N PHE A 257 -24.92 12.21 -5.57
CA PHE A 257 -24.05 12.16 -6.75
C PHE A 257 -22.62 11.72 -6.43
N TRP A 258 -22.03 12.22 -5.34
CA TRP A 258 -20.65 11.85 -4.98
C TRP A 258 -20.51 10.37 -4.61
N ILE A 259 -21.54 9.78 -4.01
CA ILE A 259 -21.57 8.35 -3.68
C ILE A 259 -21.63 7.55 -4.97
N VAL A 260 -22.54 7.90 -5.89
CA VAL A 260 -22.69 7.23 -7.19
C VAL A 260 -21.41 7.37 -8.02
N PHE A 261 -20.81 8.56 -8.04
CA PHE A 261 -19.54 8.82 -8.71
C PHE A 261 -18.42 7.91 -8.19
N VAL A 262 -18.25 7.80 -6.86
CA VAL A 262 -17.21 6.92 -6.27
C VAL A 262 -17.46 5.45 -6.61
N LEU A 263 -18.72 5.00 -6.63
CA LEU A 263 -19.06 3.63 -7.01
C LEU A 263 -18.78 3.35 -8.50
N ILE A 264 -19.15 4.27 -9.40
CA ILE A 264 -18.84 4.16 -10.84
C ILE A 264 -17.33 4.17 -11.06
N TRP A 265 -16.61 5.04 -10.35
CA TRP A 265 -15.14 5.11 -10.40
C TRP A 265 -14.51 3.79 -9.94
N GLY A 266 -14.92 3.28 -8.77
CA GLY A 266 -14.45 2.00 -8.25
C GLY A 266 -14.76 0.84 -9.20
N PHE A 267 -15.95 0.80 -9.79
CA PHE A 267 -16.30 -0.19 -10.81
C PHE A 267 -15.43 -0.08 -12.06
N SER A 268 -15.15 1.15 -12.52
CA SER A 268 -14.27 1.38 -13.67
C SER A 268 -12.85 0.87 -13.39
N CYS A 269 -12.27 1.20 -12.23
CA CYS A 269 -10.96 0.69 -11.81
C CYS A 269 -10.91 -0.84 -11.80
N PHE A 270 -11.96 -1.48 -11.28
CA PHE A 270 -12.10 -2.94 -11.27
C PHE A 270 -12.10 -3.52 -12.69
N VAL A 271 -12.90 -2.94 -13.60
CA VAL A 271 -12.99 -3.39 -15.00
C VAL A 271 -11.66 -3.21 -15.73
N PHE A 272 -10.99 -2.06 -15.57
CA PHE A 272 -9.71 -1.79 -16.24
C PHE A 272 -8.61 -2.77 -15.83
N VAL A 273 -8.51 -3.10 -14.54
CA VAL A 273 -7.49 -4.04 -14.05
C VAL A 273 -7.86 -5.48 -14.40
N THR A 274 -9.14 -5.86 -14.33
CA THR A 274 -9.60 -7.18 -14.78
C THR A 274 -9.31 -7.38 -16.27
N ALA A 275 -9.58 -6.37 -17.10
CA ALA A 275 -9.22 -6.38 -18.51
C ALA A 275 -7.71 -6.44 -18.73
N ASN A 276 -6.90 -5.85 -17.84
CA ASN A 276 -5.44 -5.99 -17.90
C ASN A 276 -5.02 -7.44 -17.73
N ILE A 277 -5.53 -8.12 -16.71
CA ILE A 277 -5.18 -9.51 -16.39
C ILE A 277 -5.54 -10.41 -17.57
N VAL A 278 -6.79 -10.34 -18.03
CA VAL A 278 -7.29 -11.18 -19.14
C VAL A 278 -6.50 -10.95 -20.43
N LEU A 279 -6.23 -9.68 -20.78
CA LEU A 279 -5.51 -9.37 -22.01
C LEU A 279 -4.02 -9.67 -21.93
N SER A 280 -3.41 -9.59 -20.74
CA SER A 280 -2.01 -9.97 -20.54
C SER A 280 -1.84 -11.49 -20.56
N GLU A 281 -2.76 -12.26 -19.98
CA GLU A 281 -2.78 -13.73 -20.09
C GLU A 281 -3.00 -14.20 -21.53
N SER A 282 -3.81 -13.50 -22.33
CA SER A 282 -4.05 -13.85 -23.74
C SER A 282 -2.84 -13.66 -24.68
N LYS A 283 -1.76 -13.04 -24.19
CA LYS A 283 -0.51 -12.83 -24.95
C LYS A 283 0.59 -13.84 -24.63
N LEU A 284 0.36 -14.73 -23.66
CA LEU A 284 1.23 -15.85 -23.31
C LEU A 284 0.79 -17.11 -24.06
#